data_AF-A0A944GLQ5-F1
#
_entry.id   AF-A0A944GLQ5-F1
#
_cell.length_a   1.000
_cell.length_b   1.000
_cell.length_c   1.000
_cell.angle_alpha   90.00
_cell.angle_beta   90.00
_cell.angle_gamma   90.00
#
_symmetry.space_group_name_H-M   'P 1'
#
loop_
_entity.id
_entity.type
_entity.pdbx_description
1 polymer ?
#
loop_
_entity_poly.entity_id
_entity_poly.type
_entity_poly.pdbx_seq_one_letter_code
_entity_poly.pdbx_strand_id
1 'polypeptide(L)'
;MMKKFFSILSVFALIFTVASCGDDNKEPQPETVTRSALMINHIVKSASGEVLPLSESKIDYTIDRNNRKVTEVTLRVAIDGAAETTVKITDIQSETNDQICTFKGSGNGVQNLVGRFDFNEGTIRVNYDLDGTYRVISTMPEIFSTECATSCVYTDGTTSKSDGTMYQFSIDPASLTSNMTVMYLLDQSKKRMLTSVNTLTKAKVTVTKEGYVIESENTIPTKTFYKFNGKLTDTSLYPVSKLKATIDLENDKYEATMQLGSIAVTANGKVTN
;
A
#
# COMPACT_ATOMS: atom_id res chain seq x y z
N MET A 1 -0.26 -29.33 -9.11
CA MET A 1 -0.93 -28.12 -9.66
C MET A 1 -1.42 -27.17 -8.56
N MET A 2 -2.12 -27.65 -7.52
CA MET A 2 -2.68 -26.80 -6.43
C MET A 2 -1.69 -25.83 -5.76
N LYS A 3 -0.45 -26.25 -5.44
CA LYS A 3 0.55 -25.35 -4.82
C LYS A 3 0.96 -24.15 -5.68
N LYS A 4 0.94 -24.27 -7.01
CA LYS A 4 1.27 -23.17 -7.93
C LYS A 4 0.11 -22.18 -8.09
N PHE A 5 -1.13 -22.66 -7.94
CA PHE A 5 -2.33 -21.82 -7.95
C PHE A 5 -2.41 -20.93 -6.71
N PHE A 6 -1.98 -21.44 -5.56
CA PHE A 6 -1.93 -20.66 -4.32
C PHE A 6 -1.04 -19.42 -4.48
N SER A 7 0.16 -19.58 -5.06
CA SER A 7 1.15 -18.50 -5.23
C SER A 7 0.69 -17.31 -6.09
N ILE A 8 -0.35 -17.52 -6.92
CA ILE A 8 -0.86 -16.53 -7.88
C ILE A 8 -2.19 -15.94 -7.41
N LEU A 9 -3.00 -16.67 -6.64
CA LEU A 9 -4.14 -16.10 -5.92
C LEU A 9 -3.71 -15.11 -4.83
N SER A 10 -2.53 -15.28 -4.22
CA SER A 10 -1.98 -14.26 -3.32
C SER A 10 -1.44 -13.01 -4.02
N VAL A 11 -1.33 -13.00 -5.35
CA VAL A 11 -1.14 -11.74 -6.13
C VAL A 11 -2.34 -10.80 -5.92
N PHE A 12 -3.51 -11.34 -5.59
CA PHE A 12 -4.68 -10.54 -5.22
C PHE A 12 -4.67 -10.07 -3.77
N ALA A 13 -4.05 -10.80 -2.85
CA ALA A 13 -3.87 -10.31 -1.49
C ALA A 13 -2.96 -9.05 -1.45
N LEU A 14 -2.10 -8.88 -2.47
CA LEU A 14 -1.10 -7.81 -2.51
C LEU A 14 -1.66 -6.41 -2.77
N ILE A 15 -2.76 -6.25 -3.53
CA ILE A 15 -3.36 -4.90 -3.64
C ILE A 15 -3.89 -4.47 -2.24
N PHE A 16 -3.96 -5.39 -1.27
CA PHE A 16 -4.85 -5.32 -0.11
C PHE A 16 -4.27 -5.80 1.22
N THR A 17 -2.96 -5.99 1.35
CA THR A 17 -2.32 -6.08 2.67
C THR A 17 -1.69 -4.75 2.99
N VAL A 18 -2.47 -3.94 3.67
CA VAL A 18 -2.00 -3.11 4.77
C VAL A 18 -2.17 -3.99 6.01
N ALA A 19 -1.16 -3.98 6.88
CA ALA A 19 -0.76 -5.00 7.86
C ALA A 19 0.25 -6.01 7.31
N SER A 20 1.52 -5.88 7.70
CA SER A 20 2.20 -6.86 8.54
C SER A 20 3.62 -6.46 8.99
N CYS A 21 3.98 -7.06 10.12
CA CYS A 21 5.11 -6.92 11.03
C CYS A 21 6.52 -6.81 10.42
N GLY A 22 7.29 -5.87 10.99
CA GLY A 22 8.74 -5.99 11.13
C GLY A 22 9.11 -6.39 12.55
N ASP A 23 9.95 -7.42 12.67
CA ASP A 23 10.52 -7.91 13.92
C ASP A 23 11.35 -6.80 14.60
N ASP A 24 11.07 -6.53 15.88
CA ASP A 24 11.69 -5.44 16.64
C ASP A 24 13.19 -5.64 16.79
N ASN A 25 13.97 -4.70 16.25
CA ASN A 25 15.38 -4.55 16.61
C ASN A 25 15.48 -4.20 18.10
N LYS A 26 16.15 -5.07 18.87
CA LYS A 26 16.34 -5.02 20.33
C LYS A 26 17.23 -3.87 20.85
N GLU A 27 17.48 -2.83 20.07
CA GLU A 27 18.26 -1.68 20.55
C GLU A 27 17.36 -0.61 21.16
N PRO A 28 17.78 0.10 22.23
CA PRO A 28 17.03 1.21 22.79
C PRO A 28 16.84 2.30 21.74
N GLN A 29 15.63 2.38 21.18
CA GLN A 29 15.26 3.45 20.27
C GLN A 29 15.00 4.73 21.08
N PRO A 30 15.30 5.92 20.54
CA PRO A 30 14.94 7.18 21.18
C PRO A 30 13.41 7.24 21.40
N GLU A 31 13.01 7.72 22.58
CA GLU A 31 11.61 7.74 23.04
C GLU A 31 10.69 8.54 22.11
N THR A 32 11.21 9.63 21.56
CA THR A 32 10.54 10.44 20.54
C THR A 32 11.38 10.47 19.28
N VAL A 33 10.75 10.29 18.13
CA VAL A 33 11.44 10.28 16.85
C VAL A 33 10.66 11.00 15.76
N THR A 34 11.35 11.88 15.02
CA THR A 34 10.80 12.49 13.80
C THR A 34 11.22 11.68 12.58
N ARG A 35 10.25 11.44 11.70
CA ARG A 35 10.40 10.73 10.43
C ARG A 35 9.90 11.60 9.30
N SER A 36 10.32 11.23 8.10
CA SER A 36 9.97 11.90 6.85
C SER A 36 9.49 10.85 5.87
N ALA A 37 8.34 11.05 5.24
CA ALA A 37 7.86 10.20 4.16
C ALA A 37 7.59 11.01 2.89
N LEU A 38 7.96 10.44 1.75
CA LEU A 38 7.49 10.87 0.44
C LEU A 38 6.07 10.34 0.25
N MET A 39 5.20 11.18 -0.31
CA MET A 39 3.79 10.87 -0.48
C MET A 39 3.35 11.19 -1.91
N ILE A 40 2.36 10.46 -2.40
CA ILE A 40 1.57 10.80 -3.58
C ILE A 40 0.26 11.40 -3.09
N ASN A 41 -0.10 12.57 -3.61
CA ASN A 41 -1.35 13.25 -3.31
C ASN A 41 -2.39 12.90 -4.37
N HIS A 42 -3.49 12.34 -3.90
CA HIS A 42 -4.75 12.28 -4.62
C HIS A 42 -5.55 13.52 -4.28
N ILE A 43 -5.73 14.42 -5.26
CA ILE A 43 -6.32 15.75 -5.03
C ILE A 43 -7.61 15.89 -5.84
N VAL A 44 -8.69 16.25 -5.15
CA VAL A 44 -10.00 16.50 -5.74
C VAL A 44 -10.49 17.88 -5.36
N LYS A 45 -10.94 18.67 -6.33
CA LYS A 45 -11.63 19.94 -6.07
C LYS A 45 -12.99 19.65 -5.43
N SER A 46 -13.19 20.11 -4.19
CA SER A 46 -14.35 19.74 -3.38
C SER A 46 -15.68 20.16 -4.01
N ALA A 47 -15.73 21.30 -4.69
CA ALA A 47 -16.96 21.82 -5.29
C ALA A 47 -17.36 21.13 -6.62
N SER A 48 -16.38 20.81 -7.47
CA SER A 48 -16.64 20.25 -8.81
C SER A 48 -16.48 18.73 -8.88
N GLY A 49 -15.76 18.12 -7.94
CA GLY A 49 -15.31 16.73 -8.03
C GLY A 49 -14.22 16.51 -9.09
N GLU A 50 -13.67 17.57 -9.67
CA GLU A 50 -12.56 17.50 -10.62
C GLU A 50 -11.32 16.91 -9.95
N VAL A 51 -10.71 15.93 -10.61
CA VAL A 51 -9.50 15.25 -10.16
C VAL A 51 -8.29 15.94 -10.79
N LEU A 52 -7.38 16.43 -9.95
CA LEU A 52 -6.13 17.01 -10.42
C LEU A 52 -5.08 15.92 -10.70
N PRO A 53 -4.04 16.22 -11.52
CA PRO A 53 -2.91 15.31 -11.69
C PRO A 53 -2.28 14.94 -10.34
N LEU A 54 -1.77 13.71 -10.23
CA LEU A 54 -1.04 13.29 -9.03
C LEU A 54 0.16 14.21 -8.82
N SER A 55 0.37 14.63 -7.58
CA SER A 55 1.55 15.38 -7.17
C SER A 55 2.25 14.67 -6.04
N GLU A 56 3.56 14.85 -5.96
CA GLU A 56 4.34 14.35 -4.82
C GLU A 56 4.38 15.39 -3.71
N SER A 57 4.36 14.95 -2.45
CA SER A 57 4.56 15.80 -1.27
C SER A 57 5.49 15.11 -0.28
N LYS A 58 5.92 15.88 0.71
CA LYS A 58 6.63 15.35 1.87
C LYS A 58 5.81 15.58 3.13
N ILE A 59 5.74 14.56 3.97
CA ILE A 59 5.22 14.69 5.33
C ILE A 59 6.35 14.39 6.31
N ASP A 60 6.54 15.31 7.27
CA ASP A 60 7.34 15.03 8.45
C ASP A 60 6.39 14.75 9.62
N TYR A 61 6.67 13.73 10.43
CA TYR A 61 5.81 13.36 11.55
C TYR A 61 6.67 12.90 12.73
N THR A 62 6.23 13.29 13.93
CA THR A 62 6.91 12.95 15.18
C THR A 62 6.09 11.92 15.93
N ILE A 63 6.77 10.84 16.34
CA ILE A 63 6.21 9.72 17.08
C ILE A 63 6.76 9.74 18.49
N ASP A 64 5.87 9.70 19.47
CA ASP A 64 6.15 9.25 20.83
C ASP A 64 5.97 7.73 20.87
N ARG A 65 7.08 6.99 20.96
CA ARG A 65 7.07 5.52 20.94
C ARG A 65 6.54 4.92 22.24
N ASN A 66 6.77 5.59 23.38
CA ASN A 66 6.34 5.10 24.69
C ASN A 66 4.82 5.11 24.81
N ASN A 67 4.21 6.20 24.34
CA ASN A 67 2.76 6.35 24.34
C ASN A 67 2.11 5.85 23.05
N ARG A 68 2.92 5.45 22.06
CA ARG A 68 2.53 4.98 20.73
C ARG A 68 1.62 5.97 20.02
N LYS A 69 2.00 7.25 20.01
CA LYS A 69 1.23 8.36 19.46
C LYS A 69 2.02 9.13 18.42
N VAL A 70 1.31 9.66 17.42
CA VAL A 70 1.81 10.78 16.63
C VAL A 70 1.53 12.07 17.42
N THR A 71 2.51 12.95 17.56
CA THR A 71 2.40 14.17 18.37
C THR A 71 2.55 15.45 17.55
N GLU A 72 3.16 15.36 16.37
CA GLU A 72 3.32 16.48 15.46
C GLU A 72 3.31 15.98 14.03
N VAL A 73 2.71 16.77 13.13
CA VAL A 73 2.73 16.55 11.68
C VAL A 73 3.07 17.85 10.97
N THR A 74 3.97 17.80 10.01
CA THR A 74 4.26 18.90 9.09
C THR A 74 3.98 18.44 7.67
N LEU A 75 2.96 19.04 7.05
CA LEU A 75 2.57 18.80 5.65
C LEU A 75 3.29 19.80 4.75
N ARG A 76 3.87 19.33 3.64
CA ARG A 76 4.45 20.19 2.59
C ARG A 76 3.76 19.92 1.28
N VAL A 77 2.88 20.82 0.87
CA VAL A 77 1.94 20.57 -0.23
C VAL A 77 2.05 21.66 -1.28
N ALA A 78 2.20 21.27 -2.54
CA ALA A 78 2.05 22.14 -3.70
C ALA A 78 0.86 21.64 -4.53
N ILE A 79 -0.12 22.50 -4.78
CA ILE A 79 -1.32 22.18 -5.56
C ILE A 79 -1.41 23.15 -6.74
N ASP A 80 -1.75 22.62 -7.92
CA ASP A 80 -2.08 23.42 -9.11
C ASP A 80 -0.97 24.40 -9.56
N GLY A 81 0.30 23.97 -9.46
CA GLY A 81 1.46 24.79 -9.82
C GLY A 81 1.75 25.94 -8.85
N ALA A 82 1.02 26.04 -7.74
CA ALA A 82 1.30 26.99 -6.67
C ALA A 82 2.61 26.67 -5.92
N ALA A 83 3.12 27.66 -5.18
CA ALA A 83 4.26 27.48 -4.30
C ALA A 83 3.96 26.45 -3.20
N GLU A 84 4.98 25.68 -2.80
CA GLU A 84 4.87 24.74 -1.69
C GLU A 84 4.46 25.49 -0.41
N THR A 85 3.39 25.02 0.21
CA THR A 85 2.93 25.48 1.52
C THR A 85 3.35 24.47 2.57
N THR A 86 4.04 24.95 3.61
CA THR A 86 4.39 24.15 4.77
C THR A 86 3.43 24.44 5.91
N VAL A 87 2.75 23.41 6.42
CA VAL A 87 1.79 23.51 7.51
C VAL A 87 2.22 22.58 8.63
N LYS A 88 2.69 23.17 9.74
CA LYS A 88 3.03 22.44 10.97
C LYS A 88 1.83 22.41 11.91
N ILE A 89 1.48 21.21 12.36
CA ILE A 89 0.33 20.92 13.22
C ILE A 89 0.84 20.19 14.45
N THR A 90 0.78 20.87 15.60
CA THR A 90 1.24 20.34 16.91
C THR A 90 0.08 19.97 17.82
N ASP A 91 -1.12 20.51 17.57
CA ASP A 91 -2.33 20.13 18.31
C ASP A 91 -2.93 18.87 17.67
N ILE A 92 -2.25 17.75 17.93
CA ILE A 92 -2.61 16.43 17.40
C ILE A 92 -3.31 15.61 18.48
N GLN A 93 -4.51 15.13 18.16
CA GLN A 93 -5.25 14.17 18.97
C GLN A 93 -5.01 12.77 18.42
N SER A 94 -4.32 11.92 19.18
CA SER A 94 -3.96 10.56 18.77
C SER A 94 -4.63 9.50 19.63
N GLU A 95 -5.16 8.48 18.97
CA GLU A 95 -5.74 7.28 19.54
C GLU A 95 -5.11 6.06 18.89
N THR A 96 -4.69 5.11 19.72
CA THR A 96 -3.98 3.91 19.25
C THR A 96 -4.78 2.68 19.63
N ASN A 97 -5.09 1.86 18.63
CA ASN A 97 -5.70 0.55 18.80
C ASN A 97 -4.80 -0.48 18.14
N ASP A 98 -4.38 -1.47 18.91
CA ASP A 98 -3.35 -2.42 18.53
C ASP A 98 -2.12 -1.71 17.95
N GLN A 99 -1.77 -1.89 16.67
CA GLN A 99 -0.58 -1.33 16.00
C GLN A 99 -0.84 -0.04 15.21
N ILE A 100 -2.09 0.40 15.17
CA ILE A 100 -2.50 1.55 14.37
C ILE A 100 -2.77 2.74 15.28
N CYS A 101 -2.01 3.81 15.07
CA CYS A 101 -2.32 5.13 15.63
C CYS A 101 -3.11 5.95 14.62
N THR A 102 -4.36 6.22 14.94
CA THR A 102 -5.16 7.23 14.24
C THR A 102 -4.95 8.57 14.91
N PHE A 103 -4.74 9.62 14.12
CA PHE A 103 -4.53 10.96 14.64
C PHE A 103 -5.34 12.00 13.88
N LYS A 104 -5.74 13.06 14.58
CA LYS A 104 -6.53 14.16 14.04
C LYS A 104 -5.90 15.49 14.37
N GLY A 105 -6.11 16.48 13.50
CA GLY A 105 -5.65 17.84 13.73
C GLY A 105 -6.21 18.84 12.74
N SER A 106 -5.75 20.08 12.87
CA SER A 106 -6.04 21.17 11.94
C SER A 106 -5.02 22.28 12.13
N GLY A 107 -4.79 23.10 11.10
CA GLY A 107 -3.90 24.25 11.19
C GLY A 107 -3.72 24.94 9.85
N ASN A 108 -3.58 26.27 9.86
CA ASN A 108 -3.27 27.13 8.70
C ASN A 108 -3.72 26.59 7.33
N GLY A 109 -5.04 26.63 7.06
CA GLY A 109 -5.62 26.16 5.80
C GLY A 109 -5.96 24.68 5.76
N VAL A 110 -5.29 23.84 6.56
CA VAL A 110 -5.58 22.40 6.69
C VAL A 110 -6.70 22.18 7.70
N GLN A 111 -7.79 21.57 7.24
CA GLN A 111 -8.97 21.22 8.02
C GLN A 111 -9.21 19.71 7.94
N ASN A 112 -9.94 19.16 8.91
CA ASN A 112 -10.35 17.75 8.94
C ASN A 112 -9.18 16.77 8.71
N LEU A 113 -7.96 17.10 9.19
CA LEU A 113 -6.84 16.19 9.06
C LEU A 113 -7.15 14.92 9.86
N VAL A 114 -7.13 13.79 9.16
CA VAL A 114 -7.18 12.45 9.73
C VAL A 114 -6.03 11.68 9.14
N GLY A 115 -5.10 11.27 9.97
CA GLY A 115 -4.02 10.38 9.60
C GLY A 115 -4.06 9.05 10.32
N ARG A 116 -3.38 8.08 9.74
CA ARG A 116 -3.12 6.77 10.32
C ARG A 116 -1.65 6.47 10.15
N PHE A 117 -1.01 6.06 11.23
CA PHE A 117 0.36 5.56 11.25
C PHE A 117 0.34 4.13 11.78
N ASP A 118 0.93 3.21 11.01
CA ASP A 118 1.13 1.83 11.41
C ASP A 118 2.51 1.68 12.06
N PHE A 119 2.53 1.32 13.35
CA PHE A 119 3.76 1.12 14.11
C PHE A 119 4.54 -0.13 13.68
N ASN A 120 3.87 -1.13 13.09
CA ASN A 120 4.50 -2.33 12.57
C ASN A 120 5.18 -2.07 11.23
N GLU A 121 4.46 -1.42 10.31
CA GLU A 121 4.91 -1.24 8.93
C GLU A 121 5.72 0.04 8.72
N GLY A 122 5.57 1.02 9.61
CA GLY A 122 6.08 2.37 9.39
C GLY A 122 5.35 3.11 8.26
N THR A 123 4.18 2.62 7.84
CA THR A 123 3.37 3.23 6.79
C THR A 123 2.54 4.37 7.37
N ILE A 124 2.44 5.45 6.61
CA ILE A 124 1.62 6.61 6.96
C ILE A 124 0.68 6.95 5.82
N ARG A 125 -0.55 7.30 6.16
CA ARG A 125 -1.53 7.90 5.25
C ARG A 125 -2.20 9.05 5.96
N VAL A 126 -2.45 10.14 5.23
CA VAL A 126 -3.20 11.28 5.73
C VAL A 126 -4.28 11.71 4.75
N ASN A 127 -5.38 12.23 5.28
CA ASN A 127 -6.51 12.76 4.53
C ASN A 127 -6.85 14.11 5.16
N TYR A 128 -7.04 15.16 4.36
CA TYR A 128 -7.35 16.49 4.86
C TYR A 128 -8.01 17.35 3.80
N ASP A 129 -8.69 18.40 4.24
CA ASP A 129 -9.17 19.47 3.38
C ASP A 129 -8.16 20.62 3.40
N LEU A 130 -7.82 21.17 2.23
CA LEU A 130 -6.94 22.32 2.08
C LEU A 130 -7.73 23.54 1.59
N ASP A 131 -7.72 24.59 2.40
CA ASP A 131 -8.35 25.89 2.16
C ASP A 131 -9.85 25.81 1.80
N GLY A 132 -10.52 24.73 2.23
CA GLY A 132 -11.91 24.42 1.88
C GLY A 132 -12.15 24.15 0.39
N THR A 133 -11.09 24.15 -0.43
CA THR A 133 -11.17 24.05 -1.89
C THR A 133 -10.83 22.65 -2.38
N TYR A 134 -9.89 22.00 -1.71
CA TYR A 134 -9.37 20.70 -2.11
C TYR A 134 -9.56 19.68 -1.00
N ARG A 135 -10.00 18.48 -1.38
CA ARG A 135 -9.84 17.28 -0.58
C ARG A 135 -8.57 16.59 -1.03
N VAL A 136 -7.71 16.23 -0.08
CA VAL A 136 -6.44 15.56 -0.35
C VAL A 136 -6.36 14.26 0.42
N ILE A 137 -6.03 13.17 -0.27
CA ILE A 137 -5.59 11.91 0.33
C ILE A 137 -4.14 11.69 -0.07
N SER A 138 -3.23 11.73 0.90
CA SER A 138 -1.81 11.48 0.68
C SER A 138 -1.43 10.10 1.19
N THR A 139 -0.94 9.25 0.28
CA THR A 139 -0.45 7.89 0.56
C THR A 139 1.02 7.77 0.19
N MET A 140 1.76 6.89 0.86
CA MET A 140 3.11 6.57 0.40
C MET A 140 3.07 5.98 -1.04
N PRO A 141 4.04 6.31 -1.91
CA PRO A 141 4.09 5.83 -3.29
C PRO A 141 4.33 4.32 -3.40
N GLU A 142 4.92 3.75 -2.35
CA GLU A 142 5.29 2.36 -2.25
C GLU A 142 4.93 1.86 -0.86
N ILE A 143 4.33 0.67 -0.82
CA ILE A 143 4.01 -0.06 0.40
C ILE A 143 4.68 -1.42 0.32
N PHE A 144 5.27 -1.83 1.43
CA PHE A 144 5.94 -3.11 1.59
C PHE A 144 5.47 -3.76 2.89
N SER A 145 4.79 -4.90 2.79
CA SER A 145 4.32 -5.67 3.94
C SER A 145 5.04 -7.00 4.01
N THR A 146 5.50 -7.37 5.21
CA THR A 146 6.28 -8.60 5.46
C THR A 146 5.56 -9.52 6.41
N GLU A 147 5.67 -10.83 6.21
CA GLU A 147 5.10 -11.84 7.12
C GLU A 147 3.57 -11.94 7.17
N CYS A 148 2.89 -11.48 6.12
CA CYS A 148 1.43 -11.56 6.02
C CYS A 148 0.92 -13.01 6.01
N ALA A 149 -0.10 -13.26 6.85
CA ALA A 149 -0.89 -14.49 6.80
C ALA A 149 -1.94 -14.38 5.69
N THR A 150 -1.87 -15.25 4.69
CA THR A 150 -2.79 -15.24 3.55
C THR A 150 -3.60 -16.52 3.51
N SER A 151 -4.92 -16.40 3.37
CA SER A 151 -5.81 -17.53 3.19
C SER A 151 -6.61 -17.39 1.90
N CYS A 152 -6.75 -18.49 1.17
CA CYS A 152 -7.67 -18.60 0.03
C CYS A 152 -8.78 -19.56 0.42
N VAL A 153 -10.02 -19.15 0.23
CA VAL A 153 -11.22 -19.99 0.37
C VAL A 153 -11.73 -20.30 -1.03
N TYR A 154 -11.79 -21.58 -1.38
CA TYR A 154 -12.30 -22.05 -2.67
C TYR A 154 -13.83 -22.14 -2.65
N THR A 155 -14.46 -22.19 -3.82
CA THR A 155 -15.93 -22.25 -3.96
C THR A 155 -16.53 -23.50 -3.31
N ASP A 156 -15.77 -24.58 -3.18
CA ASP A 156 -16.16 -25.80 -2.48
C ASP A 156 -16.00 -25.71 -0.95
N GLY A 157 -15.64 -24.53 -0.42
CA GLY A 157 -15.43 -24.27 1.00
C GLY A 157 -14.09 -24.74 1.54
N THR A 158 -13.24 -25.38 0.72
CA THR A 158 -11.89 -25.74 1.15
C THR A 158 -11.05 -24.48 1.31
N THR A 159 -10.10 -24.51 2.24
CA THR A 159 -9.19 -23.39 2.49
C THR A 159 -7.75 -23.82 2.35
N SER A 160 -6.91 -22.96 1.78
CA SER A 160 -5.47 -23.09 1.91
C SER A 160 -4.91 -21.82 2.54
N LYS A 161 -3.78 -21.93 3.25
CA LYS A 161 -3.17 -20.85 4.02
C LYS A 161 -1.66 -20.81 3.77
N SER A 162 -1.09 -19.61 3.82
CA SER A 162 0.36 -19.36 3.78
C SER A 162 0.70 -18.25 4.77
N ASP A 163 1.52 -18.58 5.75
CA ASP A 163 2.12 -17.62 6.67
C ASP A 163 3.50 -17.21 6.11
N GLY A 164 3.91 -15.95 6.29
CA GLY A 164 5.22 -15.50 5.81
C GLY A 164 5.23 -14.97 4.37
N THR A 165 4.08 -14.58 3.81
CA THR A 165 4.04 -13.94 2.48
C THR A 165 4.44 -12.48 2.61
N MET A 166 5.21 -11.96 1.64
CA MET A 166 5.56 -10.54 1.58
C MET A 166 5.01 -9.93 0.30
N TYR A 167 4.69 -8.65 0.37
CA TYR A 167 3.87 -7.94 -0.59
C TYR A 167 4.47 -6.56 -0.82
N GLN A 168 4.64 -6.17 -2.08
CA GLN A 168 5.14 -4.85 -2.45
C GLN A 168 4.28 -4.28 -3.57
N PHE A 169 3.65 -3.13 -3.34
CA PHE A 169 2.91 -2.37 -4.34
C PHE A 169 3.51 -0.98 -4.48
N SER A 170 3.65 -0.52 -5.71
CA SER A 170 4.07 0.86 -5.97
C SER A 170 3.32 1.48 -7.13
N ILE A 171 3.08 2.79 -7.03
CA ILE A 171 2.61 3.65 -8.12
C ILE A 171 3.73 4.61 -8.48
N ASP A 172 4.05 4.69 -9.76
CA ASP A 172 4.85 5.77 -10.32
C ASP A 172 3.89 6.88 -10.79
N PRO A 173 3.84 8.03 -10.09
CA PRO A 173 2.93 9.11 -10.43
C PRO A 173 3.28 9.79 -11.74
N ALA A 174 4.54 9.74 -12.19
CA ALA A 174 4.98 10.38 -13.43
C ALA A 174 4.55 9.58 -14.67
N SER A 175 4.68 8.25 -14.61
CA SER A 175 4.26 7.38 -15.72
C SER A 175 2.81 6.91 -15.62
N LEU A 176 2.13 7.15 -14.49
CA LEU A 176 0.82 6.59 -14.17
C LEU A 176 0.79 5.07 -14.38
N THR A 177 1.80 4.41 -13.84
CA THR A 177 1.89 2.95 -13.86
C THR A 177 2.12 2.38 -12.47
N SER A 178 1.70 1.13 -12.26
CA SER A 178 1.92 0.43 -11.00
C SER A 178 2.75 -0.83 -11.16
N ASN A 179 3.46 -1.20 -10.10
CA ASN A 179 4.16 -2.47 -9.98
C ASN A 179 3.65 -3.22 -8.75
N MET A 180 3.69 -4.55 -8.84
CA MET A 180 3.22 -5.43 -7.79
C MET A 180 4.14 -6.63 -7.70
N THR A 181 4.65 -6.94 -6.51
CA THR A 181 5.58 -8.04 -6.28
C THR A 181 5.20 -8.87 -5.05
N VAL A 182 4.81 -10.12 -5.25
CA VAL A 182 4.57 -11.09 -4.17
C VAL A 182 5.81 -11.93 -3.93
N MET A 183 6.17 -12.15 -2.68
CA MET A 183 7.31 -12.98 -2.30
C MET A 183 6.93 -13.99 -1.21
N TYR A 184 7.52 -15.18 -1.26
CA TYR A 184 7.36 -16.21 -0.20
C TYR A 184 8.71 -16.76 0.21
N LEU A 185 8.91 -16.97 1.51
CA LEU A 185 10.04 -17.72 2.04
C LEU A 185 9.64 -19.19 2.22
N LEU A 186 10.18 -20.10 1.41
CA LEU A 186 9.66 -21.48 1.36
C LEU A 186 10.30 -22.48 2.34
N ASP A 187 11.40 -22.16 3.05
CA ASP A 187 11.95 -22.94 4.17
C ASP A 187 13.18 -22.22 4.79
N GLN A 188 13.13 -21.77 6.05
CA GLN A 188 14.32 -21.22 6.74
C GLN A 188 15.17 -22.29 7.45
N SER A 189 14.64 -23.51 7.65
CA SER A 189 15.29 -24.56 8.45
C SER A 189 16.45 -25.25 7.73
N LYS A 190 16.57 -25.04 6.42
CA LYS A 190 17.70 -25.48 5.59
C LYS A 190 18.33 -24.22 4.98
N LYS A 191 19.64 -24.20 4.75
CA LYS A 191 20.42 -23.08 4.13
C LYS A 191 19.99 -22.72 2.68
N ARG A 192 18.76 -23.04 2.28
CA ARG A 192 18.17 -22.93 0.96
C ARG A 192 17.04 -21.91 1.02
N MET A 193 17.38 -20.62 0.93
CA MET A 193 16.39 -19.55 0.85
C MET A 193 15.68 -19.62 -0.51
N LEU A 194 14.59 -20.37 -0.58
CA LEU A 194 13.75 -20.45 -1.78
C LEU A 194 12.76 -19.28 -1.75
N THR A 195 13.15 -18.13 -2.31
CA THR A 195 12.27 -16.97 -2.49
C THR A 195 11.53 -17.12 -3.82
N SER A 196 10.20 -17.31 -3.78
CA SER A 196 9.35 -17.26 -4.98
C SER A 196 8.83 -15.84 -5.15
N VAL A 197 9.32 -15.11 -6.16
CA VAL A 197 8.89 -13.72 -6.44
C VAL A 197 7.98 -13.70 -7.66
N ASN A 198 6.75 -13.20 -7.58
CA ASN A 198 5.85 -12.96 -8.72
C ASN A 198 5.65 -11.47 -8.92
N THR A 199 6.06 -10.94 -10.08
CA THR A 199 5.94 -9.50 -10.37
C THR A 199 5.00 -9.23 -11.54
N LEU A 200 4.08 -8.29 -11.33
CA LEU A 200 3.33 -7.59 -12.36
C LEU A 200 3.98 -6.22 -12.56
N THR A 201 4.43 -5.91 -13.78
CA THR A 201 5.06 -4.62 -14.07
C THR A 201 4.19 -3.77 -14.99
N LYS A 202 4.14 -2.47 -14.68
CA LYS A 202 3.57 -1.41 -15.53
C LYS A 202 2.08 -1.60 -15.88
N ALA A 203 1.26 -2.01 -14.91
CA ALA A 203 -0.19 -1.88 -15.10
C ALA A 203 -0.56 -0.38 -15.16
N LYS A 204 -1.50 -0.02 -16.02
CA LYS A 204 -1.93 1.37 -16.23
C LYS A 204 -2.74 1.81 -15.02
N VAL A 205 -2.41 2.98 -14.48
CA VAL A 205 -3.15 3.62 -13.40
C VAL A 205 -3.98 4.75 -13.99
N THR A 206 -5.27 4.73 -13.70
CA THR A 206 -6.19 5.84 -13.96
C THR A 206 -6.63 6.40 -12.63
N VAL A 207 -6.46 7.71 -12.45
CA VAL A 207 -6.91 8.40 -11.25
C VAL A 207 -8.41 8.67 -11.39
N THR A 208 -9.16 8.35 -10.35
CA THR A 208 -10.62 8.57 -10.25
C THR A 208 -10.91 9.53 -9.11
N LYS A 209 -12.16 9.90 -8.88
CA LYS A 209 -12.51 10.77 -7.75
C LYS A 209 -12.31 10.06 -6.40
N GLU A 210 -12.58 8.77 -6.33
CA GLU A 210 -12.54 7.98 -5.10
C GLU A 210 -11.15 7.35 -4.85
N GLY A 211 -10.32 7.21 -5.89
CA GLY A 211 -8.97 6.66 -5.77
C GLY A 211 -8.39 6.27 -7.13
N TYR A 212 -8.14 4.99 -7.35
CA TYR A 212 -7.44 4.47 -8.53
C TYR A 212 -8.20 3.35 -9.23
N VAL A 213 -8.07 3.31 -10.56
CA VAL A 213 -8.36 2.12 -11.36
C VAL A 213 -7.05 1.65 -11.98
N ILE A 214 -6.69 0.39 -11.72
CA ILE A 214 -5.49 -0.25 -12.21
C ILE A 214 -5.91 -1.30 -13.24
N GLU A 215 -5.50 -1.11 -14.47
CA GLU A 215 -5.87 -1.99 -15.58
C GLU A 215 -4.64 -2.47 -16.35
N SER A 216 -4.73 -3.68 -16.90
CA SER A 216 -3.79 -4.14 -17.91
C SER A 216 -4.51 -4.51 -19.19
N GLU A 217 -4.27 -3.72 -20.22
CA GLU A 217 -4.76 -3.98 -21.59
C GLU A 217 -4.04 -5.19 -22.20
N ASN A 218 -2.77 -5.42 -21.82
CA ASN A 218 -1.97 -6.52 -22.31
C ASN A 218 -1.90 -7.68 -21.32
N THR A 219 -1.55 -8.85 -21.85
CA THR A 219 -1.18 -9.98 -21.00
C THR A 219 0.15 -9.66 -20.33
N ILE A 220 0.16 -9.59 -18.99
CA ILE A 220 1.36 -9.34 -18.20
C ILE A 220 2.01 -10.68 -17.86
N PRO A 221 3.26 -10.89 -18.30
CA PRO A 221 4.02 -12.06 -17.91
C PRO A 221 4.35 -12.00 -16.42
N THR A 222 3.91 -12.99 -15.64
CA THR A 222 4.49 -13.17 -14.30
C THR A 222 5.82 -13.90 -14.44
N LYS A 223 6.83 -13.47 -13.70
CA LYS A 223 8.07 -14.25 -13.55
C LYS A 223 8.05 -14.85 -12.17
N THR A 224 8.41 -16.13 -12.03
CA THR A 224 8.72 -16.71 -10.73
C THR A 224 10.21 -16.96 -10.62
N PHE A 225 10.83 -16.29 -9.66
CA PHE A 225 12.25 -16.48 -9.34
C PHE A 225 12.41 -17.51 -8.22
N TYR A 226 13.53 -18.21 -8.19
CA TYR A 226 13.93 -19.10 -7.11
C TYR A 226 15.43 -18.96 -6.87
N LYS A 227 15.84 -18.79 -5.62
CA LYS A 227 17.26 -18.83 -5.24
C LYS A 227 17.56 -20.17 -4.57
N PHE A 228 18.55 -20.90 -5.06
CA PHE A 228 19.00 -22.15 -4.45
C PHE A 228 20.53 -22.18 -4.41
N ASN A 229 21.11 -22.31 -3.20
CA ASN A 229 22.56 -22.24 -2.98
C ASN A 229 23.23 -21.03 -3.66
N GLY A 230 22.59 -19.85 -3.58
CA GLY A 230 23.11 -18.62 -4.20
C GLY A 230 22.82 -18.47 -5.71
N LYS A 231 22.41 -19.54 -6.40
CA LYS A 231 22.04 -19.48 -7.83
C LYS A 231 20.58 -19.06 -7.99
N LEU A 232 20.36 -17.97 -8.73
CA LEU A 232 19.02 -17.54 -9.15
C LEU A 232 18.60 -18.37 -10.38
N THR A 233 17.41 -18.95 -10.34
CA THR A 233 16.76 -19.65 -11.44
C THR A 233 15.36 -19.07 -11.61
N ASP A 234 14.94 -18.78 -12.83
CA ASP A 234 13.58 -18.36 -13.16
C ASP A 234 12.80 -19.51 -13.80
N THR A 235 11.48 -19.53 -13.61
CA THR A 235 10.60 -20.50 -14.28
C THR A 235 9.34 -19.84 -14.84
N SER A 236 8.61 -20.63 -15.61
CA SER A 236 7.51 -20.27 -16.51
C SER A 236 6.45 -19.31 -15.97
N LEU A 237 5.91 -18.60 -16.95
CA LEU A 237 4.98 -17.49 -16.89
C LEU A 237 3.55 -17.96 -16.68
N TYR A 238 2.88 -17.43 -15.67
CA TYR A 238 1.43 -17.49 -15.60
C TYR A 238 0.90 -16.15 -16.11
N PRO A 239 0.55 -16.05 -17.39
CA PRO A 239 0.07 -14.80 -17.95
C PRO A 239 -1.16 -14.30 -17.17
N VAL A 240 -1.03 -13.09 -16.62
CA VAL A 240 -2.15 -12.33 -16.08
C VAL A 240 -2.74 -11.54 -17.23
N SER A 241 -4.03 -11.65 -17.50
CA SER A 241 -4.72 -10.84 -18.50
C SER A 241 -6.01 -10.29 -17.93
N LYS A 242 -6.56 -9.25 -18.58
CA LYS A 242 -7.81 -8.60 -18.15
C LYS A 242 -7.80 -8.18 -16.67
N LEU A 243 -6.62 -7.77 -16.17
CA LEU A 243 -6.54 -7.21 -14.84
C LEU A 243 -7.34 -5.91 -14.82
N LYS A 244 -8.24 -5.82 -13.85
CA LYS A 244 -8.93 -4.59 -13.47
C LYS A 244 -9.10 -4.57 -11.97
N ALA A 245 -8.53 -3.57 -11.32
CA ALA A 245 -8.70 -3.32 -9.89
C ALA A 245 -9.16 -1.89 -9.66
N THR A 246 -10.13 -1.72 -8.78
CA THR A 246 -10.61 -0.44 -8.28
C THR A 246 -10.21 -0.34 -6.83
N ILE A 247 -9.50 0.74 -6.48
CA ILE A 247 -9.11 1.10 -5.13
C ILE A 247 -9.87 2.37 -4.78
N ASP A 248 -10.77 2.27 -3.82
CA ASP A 248 -11.53 3.37 -3.26
C ASP A 248 -10.87 3.78 -1.94
N LEU A 249 -10.12 4.87 -2.01
CA LEU A 249 -9.41 5.43 -0.86
C LEU A 249 -10.40 6.10 0.10
N GLU A 250 -11.50 6.68 -0.38
CA GLU A 250 -12.46 7.36 0.50
C GLU A 250 -13.17 6.39 1.44
N ASN A 251 -13.59 5.24 0.91
CA ASN A 251 -14.38 4.27 1.64
C ASN A 251 -13.56 3.11 2.22
N ASP A 252 -12.23 3.18 2.08
CA ASP A 252 -11.32 2.12 2.47
C ASP A 252 -11.79 0.78 1.87
N LYS A 253 -12.00 0.73 0.54
CA LYS A 253 -12.60 -0.42 -0.17
C LYS A 253 -11.89 -0.75 -1.45
N TYR A 254 -12.12 -1.98 -1.89
CA TYR A 254 -11.59 -2.41 -3.16
C TYR A 254 -12.38 -3.53 -3.82
N GLU A 255 -12.19 -3.61 -5.13
CA GLU A 255 -12.66 -4.72 -5.96
C GLU A 255 -11.66 -4.96 -7.08
N ALA A 256 -11.37 -6.21 -7.40
CA ALA A 256 -10.45 -6.55 -8.46
C ALA A 256 -10.88 -7.83 -9.19
N THR A 257 -10.52 -7.93 -10.46
CA THR A 257 -10.73 -9.10 -11.32
C THR A 257 -9.53 -9.32 -12.24
N MET A 258 -9.22 -10.58 -12.56
CA MET A 258 -8.24 -10.92 -13.60
C MET A 258 -8.48 -12.31 -14.20
N GLN A 259 -7.75 -12.61 -15.27
CA GLN A 259 -7.60 -13.95 -15.82
C GLN A 259 -6.17 -14.46 -15.64
N LEU A 260 -6.04 -15.67 -15.09
CA LEU A 260 -4.81 -16.43 -14.93
C LEU A 260 -4.85 -17.66 -15.83
N GLY A 261 -4.27 -17.56 -17.02
CA GLY A 261 -4.50 -18.57 -18.05
C GLY A 261 -6.01 -18.73 -18.32
N SER A 262 -6.59 -19.88 -18.02
CA SER A 262 -8.03 -20.15 -18.17
C SER A 262 -8.89 -19.86 -16.94
N ILE A 263 -8.30 -19.43 -15.82
CA ILE A 263 -9.01 -19.22 -14.56
C ILE A 263 -9.40 -17.75 -14.40
N ALA A 264 -10.67 -17.49 -14.12
CA ALA A 264 -11.13 -16.18 -13.69
C ALA A 264 -10.98 -16.03 -12.17
N VAL A 265 -10.45 -14.89 -11.73
CA VAL A 265 -10.23 -14.55 -10.33
C VAL A 265 -10.92 -13.23 -10.01
N THR A 266 -11.54 -13.17 -8.83
CA THR A 266 -12.15 -11.96 -8.26
C THR A 266 -11.70 -11.83 -6.81
N ALA A 267 -11.40 -10.62 -6.35
CA ALA A 267 -11.36 -10.30 -4.93
C ALA A 267 -12.02 -8.97 -4.65
N ASN A 268 -12.48 -8.82 -3.42
CA ASN A 268 -13.06 -7.60 -2.88
C ASN A 268 -12.82 -7.59 -1.37
N GLY A 269 -12.88 -6.40 -0.78
CA GLY A 269 -12.66 -6.25 0.65
C GLY A 269 -12.56 -4.80 1.07
N LYS A 270 -12.08 -4.62 2.30
CA LYS A 270 -11.77 -3.31 2.85
C LYS A 270 -10.27 -3.10 2.82
N VAL A 271 -9.86 -1.88 2.52
CA VAL A 271 -8.49 -1.39 2.72
C VAL A 271 -8.35 -1.10 4.22
N THR A 272 -8.15 -2.15 5.01
CA THR A 272 -7.91 -2.02 6.46
C THR A 272 -6.42 -2.01 6.71
N ASN A 273 -5.86 -0.87 7.12
CA ASN A 273 -4.58 -0.88 7.83
C ASN A 273 -4.77 -1.49 9.21
#